data_AF-A0A7X7ZCV4-F1
#
_entry.id   AF-A0A7X7ZCV4-F1
#
_cell.length_a   1.000
_cell.length_b   1.000
_cell.length_c   1.000
_cell.angle_alpha   90.00
_cell.angle_beta   90.00
_cell.angle_gamma   90.00
#
_symmetry.space_group_name_H-M   'P 1'
#
loop_
_entity.id
_entity.type
_entity.pdbx_description
1 polymer ?
#
loop_
_entity_poly.entity_id
_entity_poly.type
_entity_poly.pdbx_seq_one_letter_code
_entity_poly.pdbx_strand_id
1 'polypeptide(L)'
;EYGSDEENFYFSGDCSQGVKIVSASSTLSSQKSKSYSASNLSDNSPLTAWVEGKSDYGIGEWFKIKSAGVNVIYNGYQSSPANWLKNSRVKKFKVYKNDTPLCFLELTDEMGAQRF
;
A
#
# COMPACT_ATOMS: atom_id res chain seq x y z
N GLU A 1 -39.26 -3.04 -35.76
CA GLU A 1 -38.40 -4.22 -35.86
C GLU A 1 -36.97 -3.76 -36.13
N TYR A 2 -36.04 -4.17 -35.24
CA TYR A 2 -34.56 -4.22 -35.31
C TYR A 2 -33.82 -2.94 -35.80
N GLY A 3 -33.02 -2.21 -35.01
CA GLY A 3 -32.15 -2.60 -33.89
C GLY A 3 -30.71 -2.80 -34.40
N SER A 4 -29.81 -1.88 -34.08
CA SER A 4 -28.41 -2.19 -33.76
C SER A 4 -27.78 -0.99 -33.07
N ASP A 5 -27.62 -1.16 -31.77
CA ASP A 5 -26.95 -0.28 -30.84
C ASP A 5 -25.49 -0.06 -31.26
N GLU A 6 -25.16 1.16 -31.68
CA GLU A 6 -23.77 1.62 -31.58
C GLU A 6 -23.55 2.05 -30.13
N GLU A 7 -23.37 1.05 -29.26
CA GLU A 7 -22.72 1.26 -27.97
C GLU A 7 -21.39 1.95 -28.27
N ASN A 8 -21.33 3.24 -27.92
CA ASN A 8 -20.10 4.01 -27.84
C ASN A 8 -19.19 3.30 -26.84
N PHE A 9 -18.41 2.35 -27.37
CA PHE A 9 -17.39 1.62 -26.65
C PHE A 9 -16.26 2.62 -26.40
N TYR A 10 -16.45 3.43 -25.36
CA TYR A 10 -15.36 4.18 -24.77
C TYR A 10 -14.32 3.15 -24.32
N PHE A 11 -13.29 2.95 -25.13
CA PHE A 11 -12.00 2.57 -24.60
C PHE A 11 -11.49 3.75 -23.76
N SER A 12 -12.12 3.98 -22.60
CA SER A 12 -11.46 4.69 -21.51
C SER A 12 -10.32 3.78 -21.11
N GLY A 13 -9.15 3.99 -21.72
CA GLY A 13 -7.96 3.23 -21.42
C GLY A 13 -7.75 3.20 -19.91
N ASP A 14 -8.06 2.06 -19.30
CA ASP A 14 -7.78 1.74 -17.91
C ASP A 14 -6.27 1.48 -17.76
N CYS A 15 -5.48 2.47 -18.18
CA CYS A 15 -4.04 2.52 -17.98
C CYS A 15 -3.69 2.84 -16.53
N SER A 16 -4.68 3.00 -15.65
CA SER A 16 -4.51 3.14 -14.21
C SER A 16 -5.03 1.91 -13.47
N GLN A 17 -4.46 0.74 -13.75
CA GLN A 17 -4.56 -0.42 -12.85
C GLN A 17 -3.77 -0.12 -11.55
N GLY A 18 -4.23 0.86 -10.78
CA GLY A 18 -3.64 1.29 -9.53
C GLY A 18 -3.68 0.18 -8.48
N VAL A 19 -2.93 0.37 -7.40
CA VAL A 19 -2.98 -0.56 -6.27
C VAL A 19 -4.34 -0.47 -5.59
N LYS A 20 -5.11 -1.57 -5.58
CA LYS A 20 -6.35 -1.69 -4.82
C LYS A 20 -6.10 -2.39 -3.50
N ILE A 21 -6.43 -1.75 -2.39
CA ILE A 21 -6.32 -2.34 -1.05
C ILE A 21 -7.46 -3.33 -0.83
N VAL A 22 -7.12 -4.56 -0.43
CA VAL A 22 -8.09 -5.61 -0.10
C VAL A 22 -8.36 -5.61 1.40
N SER A 23 -7.30 -5.69 2.21
CA SER A 23 -7.40 -5.71 3.67
C SER A 23 -6.03 -5.48 4.31
N ALA A 24 -6.03 -5.22 5.61
CA ALA A 24 -4.84 -5.24 6.46
C ALA A 24 -5.13 -6.05 7.73
N SER A 25 -4.08 -6.55 8.40
CA SER A 25 -4.19 -7.29 9.66
C SER A 25 -4.86 -6.47 10.76
N SER A 26 -4.51 -5.19 10.83
CA SER A 26 -5.04 -4.23 11.78
C SER A 26 -4.81 -2.79 11.28
N THR A 27 -5.29 -1.81 12.04
CA THR A 27 -5.06 -0.39 11.76
C THR A 27 -5.00 0.37 13.07
N LEU A 28 -4.02 1.25 13.22
CA LEU A 28 -3.93 2.18 14.33
C LEU A 28 -5.10 3.16 14.27
N SER A 29 -5.82 3.29 15.37
CA SER A 29 -6.89 4.27 15.51
C SER A 29 -6.38 5.67 15.16
N SER A 30 -7.23 6.46 14.51
CA SER A 30 -6.91 7.84 14.17
C SER A 30 -6.51 8.64 15.41
N GLN A 31 -5.50 9.49 15.28
CA GLN A 31 -5.01 10.35 16.35
C GLN A 31 -5.03 11.80 15.89
N LYS A 32 -5.78 12.65 16.60
CA LYS A 32 -6.00 14.05 16.20
C LYS A 32 -6.54 14.10 14.77
N SER A 33 -5.89 14.83 13.87
CA SER A 33 -6.26 14.95 12.45
C SER A 33 -5.63 13.87 11.55
N LYS A 34 -4.91 12.89 12.11
CA LYS A 34 -4.20 11.86 11.34
C LYS A 34 -5.00 10.57 11.29
N SER A 35 -5.16 10.03 10.08
CA SER A 35 -5.66 8.68 9.83
C SER A 35 -4.50 7.78 9.45
N TYR A 36 -4.56 6.52 9.87
CA TYR A 36 -3.57 5.49 9.56
C TYR A 36 -4.18 4.29 8.81
N SER A 37 -5.32 4.52 8.18
CA SER A 37 -6.07 3.52 7.40
C SER A 37 -5.22 2.83 6.35
N ALA A 38 -5.53 1.55 6.08
CA ALA A 38 -4.94 0.80 4.98
C ALA A 38 -5.13 1.48 3.61
N SER A 39 -6.15 2.34 3.45
CA SER A 39 -6.33 3.16 2.24
C SER A 39 -5.15 4.08 1.94
N ASN A 40 -4.37 4.46 2.95
CA ASN A 40 -3.17 5.28 2.79
C ASN A 40 -2.05 4.57 2.02
N LEU A 41 -2.12 3.23 1.86
CA LEU A 41 -1.16 2.48 1.04
C LEU A 41 -1.26 2.81 -0.46
N SER A 42 -2.36 3.43 -0.90
CA SER A 42 -2.65 3.70 -2.31
C SER A 42 -3.29 5.09 -2.54
N ASP A 43 -3.09 6.04 -1.62
CA ASP A 43 -3.66 7.39 -1.71
C ASP A 43 -2.79 8.39 -2.48
N ASN A 44 -1.68 7.92 -3.06
CA ASN A 44 -0.66 8.70 -3.77
C ASN A 44 0.00 9.80 -2.93
N SER A 45 -0.01 9.68 -1.60
CA SER A 45 0.64 10.63 -0.69
C SER A 45 1.76 9.94 0.10
N PRO A 46 3.02 10.37 -0.03
CA PRO A 46 4.08 9.88 0.85
C PRO A 46 3.97 10.43 2.28
N LEU A 47 3.06 11.38 2.54
CA LEU A 47 2.91 12.03 3.84
C LEU A 47 1.89 11.34 4.76
N THR A 48 1.15 10.37 4.23
CA THR A 48 0.27 9.48 4.98
C THR A 48 0.94 8.11 5.09
N ALA A 49 0.43 7.26 5.97
CA ALA A 49 0.90 5.88 6.09
C ALA A 49 -0.22 4.99 6.58
N TRP A 50 -0.20 3.72 6.20
CA TRP A 50 -0.83 2.69 7.01
C TRP A 50 0.05 2.41 8.22
N VAL A 51 -0.58 2.32 9.38
CA VAL A 51 0.07 1.90 10.64
C VAL A 51 -0.83 0.83 11.24
N GLU A 52 -0.23 -0.27 11.63
CA GLU A 52 -0.78 -1.37 12.40
C GLU A 52 -1.29 -0.92 13.78
N GLY A 53 -2.32 -1.59 14.31
CA GLY A 53 -2.94 -1.23 15.59
C GLY A 53 -2.28 -1.82 16.83
N LYS A 54 -1.16 -2.52 16.70
CA LYS A 54 -0.46 -3.16 17.83
C LYS A 54 0.56 -2.22 18.46
N SER A 55 0.84 -2.42 19.74
CA SER A 55 1.83 -1.64 20.50
C SER A 55 3.27 -2.16 20.38
N ASP A 56 3.49 -3.12 19.48
CA ASP A 56 4.79 -3.75 19.25
C ASP A 56 5.49 -3.12 18.02
N TYR A 57 6.46 -3.82 17.43
CA TYR A 57 7.21 -3.34 16.27
C TYR A 57 6.59 -3.77 14.92
N GLY A 58 5.35 -4.25 14.91
CA GLY A 58 4.61 -4.64 13.70
C GLY A 58 5.05 -5.95 13.06
N ILE A 59 5.81 -6.80 13.78
CA ILE A 59 6.26 -8.09 13.26
C ILE A 59 5.05 -9.03 13.12
N GLY A 60 4.81 -9.50 11.89
CA GLY A 60 3.68 -10.37 11.57
C GLY A 60 2.43 -9.62 11.10
N GLU A 61 2.45 -8.28 11.12
CA GLU A 61 1.40 -7.46 10.51
C GLU A 61 1.54 -7.47 8.99
N TRP A 62 0.42 -7.33 8.29
CA TRP A 62 0.35 -7.52 6.85
C TRP A 62 -0.74 -6.68 6.20
N PHE A 63 -0.61 -6.47 4.90
CA PHE A 63 -1.66 -5.96 4.04
C PHE A 63 -1.78 -6.82 2.78
N LYS A 64 -2.98 -6.87 2.21
CA LYS A 64 -3.29 -7.57 0.97
C LYS A 64 -3.79 -6.56 -0.05
N ILE A 65 -3.26 -6.65 -1.26
CA ILE A 65 -3.60 -5.75 -2.36
C ILE A 65 -3.88 -6.54 -3.65
N LYS A 66 -4.60 -5.92 -4.57
CA LYS A 66 -4.71 -6.32 -5.97
C LYS A 66 -4.04 -5.25 -6.81
N SER A 67 -3.14 -5.65 -7.68
CA SER A 67 -2.48 -4.74 -8.61
C SER A 67 -1.94 -5.53 -9.80
N ALA A 68 -1.85 -4.87 -10.96
CA ALA A 68 -1.13 -5.41 -12.12
C ALA A 68 0.38 -5.52 -11.86
N GLY A 69 0.92 -4.70 -10.94
CA GLY A 69 2.31 -4.73 -10.51
C GLY A 69 2.54 -3.80 -9.32
N VAL A 70 3.36 -4.24 -8.38
CA VAL A 70 3.76 -3.44 -7.21
C VAL A 70 5.25 -3.24 -7.32
N ASN A 71 5.64 -2.02 -7.70
CA ASN A 71 7.03 -1.74 -8.08
C ASN A 71 7.63 -0.62 -7.23
N VAL A 72 6.86 -0.07 -6.28
CA VAL A 72 7.27 1.06 -5.44
C VAL A 72 6.68 0.91 -4.05
N ILE A 73 7.49 1.11 -3.03
CA ILE A 73 7.04 1.33 -1.66
C ILE A 73 7.74 2.55 -1.05
N TYR A 74 6.99 3.32 -0.27
CA TYR A 74 7.53 4.37 0.59
C TYR A 74 7.54 3.83 2.01
N ASN A 75 8.68 3.28 2.44
CA ASN A 75 8.77 2.58 3.71
C ASN A 75 8.83 3.56 4.90
N GLY A 76 8.09 3.25 5.97
CA GLY A 76 7.98 4.08 7.16
C GLY A 76 7.04 5.28 7.02
N TYR A 77 6.82 6.00 8.13
CA TYR A 77 5.92 7.15 8.15
C TYR A 77 6.63 8.44 7.70
N GLN A 78 6.56 8.73 6.40
CA GLN A 78 7.37 9.78 5.74
C GLN A 78 6.79 11.21 5.83
N SER A 79 5.81 11.47 6.69
CA SER A 79 5.22 12.81 6.89
C SER A 79 6.25 13.90 7.29
N SER A 80 7.38 13.52 7.87
CA SER A 80 8.55 14.37 8.06
C SER A 80 9.78 13.50 8.34
N PRO A 81 11.01 14.02 8.16
CA PRO A 81 12.23 13.28 8.52
C PRO A 81 12.23 12.82 9.98
N ALA A 82 11.72 13.66 10.89
CA ALA A 82 11.61 13.31 12.31
C ALA A 82 10.62 12.16 12.56
N ASN A 83 9.48 12.14 11.86
CA ASN A 83 8.52 11.04 12.01
C ASN A 83 9.08 9.74 11.41
N TRP A 84 9.76 9.80 10.27
CA TRP A 84 10.38 8.63 9.66
C TRP A 84 11.44 7.99 10.57
N LEU A 85 12.26 8.81 11.24
CA LEU A 85 13.27 8.34 12.19
C LEU A 85 12.68 7.77 13.49
N LYS A 86 11.62 8.40 14.02
CA LYS A 86 11.02 8.04 15.33
C LYS A 86 10.08 6.84 15.29
N ASN A 87 9.66 6.41 14.10
CA ASN A 87 8.75 5.27 13.93
C ASN A 87 9.50 4.07 13.32
N SER A 88 8.97 2.88 13.61
CA SER A 88 9.44 1.63 13.03
C SER A 88 9.26 1.63 11.51
N ARG A 89 10.10 0.85 10.83
CA ARG A 89 10.13 0.71 9.37
C ARG A 89 10.32 -0.76 9.05
N VAL A 90 9.75 -1.21 7.93
CA VAL A 90 9.83 -2.63 7.58
C VAL A 90 11.22 -2.95 7.07
N LYS A 91 11.89 -3.94 7.67
CA LYS A 91 13.18 -4.44 7.18
C LYS A 91 13.00 -5.49 6.08
N LYS A 92 11.99 -6.35 6.21
CA LYS A 92 11.77 -7.49 5.33
C LYS A 92 10.30 -7.91 5.30
N PHE A 93 9.77 -8.12 4.11
CA PHE A 93 8.48 -8.76 3.88
C PHE A 93 8.65 -10.22 3.47
N LYS A 94 7.72 -11.08 3.88
CA LYS A 94 7.47 -12.36 3.21
C LYS A 94 6.31 -12.16 2.25
N VAL A 95 6.60 -12.20 0.94
CA VAL A 95 5.64 -11.88 -0.11
C VAL A 95 4.90 -13.13 -0.54
N TYR A 96 3.59 -13.00 -0.75
CA TYR A 96 2.73 -14.05 -1.29
C TYR A 96 2.05 -13.56 -2.57
N LYS A 97 1.92 -14.45 -3.56
CA LYS A 97 1.11 -14.23 -4.76
C LYS A 97 0.04 -15.31 -4.79
N ASN A 98 -1.23 -14.90 -4.76
CA ASN A 98 -2.38 -15.82 -4.69
C ASN A 98 -2.21 -16.87 -3.58
N ASP A 99 -1.89 -16.38 -2.37
CA ASP A 99 -1.68 -17.17 -1.15
C ASP A 99 -0.53 -18.20 -1.22
N THR A 100 0.28 -18.18 -2.29
CA THR A 100 1.50 -18.97 -2.43
C THR A 100 2.73 -18.12 -2.06
N PRO A 101 3.66 -18.59 -1.20
CA PRO A 101 4.89 -17.87 -0.90
C PRO A 101 5.70 -17.62 -2.19
N LEU A 102 6.11 -16.38 -2.40
CA LEU A 102 6.86 -15.98 -3.59
C LEU A 102 8.34 -15.74 -3.26
N CYS A 103 8.61 -14.85 -2.31
CA CYS A 103 9.98 -14.47 -1.94
C CYS A 103 10.03 -13.77 -0.58
N PHE A 104 11.24 -13.49 -0.12
CA PHE A 104 11.50 -12.46 0.87
C PHE A 104 11.94 -11.18 0.15
N LEU A 105 11.25 -10.08 0.40
CA LEU A 105 11.61 -8.76 -0.09
C LEU A 105 12.28 -7.99 1.04
N GLU A 106 13.57 -7.70 0.89
CA GLU A 106 14.31 -6.84 1.82
C GLU A 106 14.21 -5.38 1.38
N LEU A 107 13.98 -4.48 2.32
CA LEU A 107 13.90 -3.03 2.06
C LEU A 107 15.13 -2.35 2.63
N THR A 108 15.60 -1.30 1.94
CA THR A 108 16.70 -0.48 2.44
C THR A 108 16.21 0.40 3.59
N ASP A 109 17.10 0.76 4.52
CA ASP A 109 16.78 1.70 5.61
C ASP A 109 16.96 3.15 5.13
N GLU A 110 16.16 3.51 4.12
CA GLU A 110 16.24 4.80 3.44
C GLU A 110 14.86 5.43 3.31
N MET A 111 14.80 6.74 3.56
CA MET A 111 13.58 7.54 3.35
C MET A 111 13.42 7.82 1.85
N GLY A 112 12.19 7.68 1.35
CA GLY A 112 11.84 7.89 -0.04
C GLY A 112 11.24 6.66 -0.71
N ALA A 113 11.20 6.71 -2.03
CA ALA A 113 10.67 5.64 -2.87
C ALA A 113 11.70 4.52 -3.03
N GLN A 114 11.29 3.28 -2.78
CA GLN A 114 12.09 2.09 -3.06
C GLN A 114 11.41 1.27 -4.14
N ARG A 115 12.17 0.87 -5.17
CA ARG A 115 11.67 0.10 -6.31
C ARG A 115 12.19 -1.33 -6.26
N PHE A 116 11.35 -2.29 -6.64
CA PHE A 116 11.64 -3.72 -6.67
C PHE A 116 10.83 -4.42 -7.77
#